data_AF-A0A437S6I5-F1
#
_entry.id   AF-A0A437S6I5-F1
#
_cell.length_a   1.000
_cell.length_b   1.000
_cell.length_c   1.000
_cell.angle_alpha   90.00
_cell.angle_beta   90.00
_cell.angle_gamma   90.00
#
_symmetry.space_group_name_H-M   'P 1'
#
loop_
_entity.id
_entity.type
_entity.pdbx_description
1 polymer ?
#
loop_
_entity_poly.entity_id
_entity_poly.type
_entity_poly.pdbx_seq_one_letter_code
_entity_poly.pdbx_strand_id
1 'polypeptide(L)' 'MKKIINLKNLSRLLYGSGIIIATVTLYKIIKVKMILPPGVCPVDNQRNTIFLSIGLLISSFIIDLFLERKNK' A
#
# COMPACT_ATOMS: atom_id res chain seq x y z
N MET A 1 8.13 -3.16 26.98
CA MET A 1 7.48 -4.19 26.13
C MET A 1 6.17 -3.72 25.48
N LYS A 2 5.24 -3.05 26.19
CA LYS A 2 3.93 -2.61 25.65
C LYS A 2 3.97 -1.75 24.37
N LYS A 3 5.00 -0.91 24.21
CA LYS A 3 5.19 -0.04 23.02
C LYS A 3 5.59 -0.81 21.76
N ILE A 4 6.32 -1.91 21.91
CA ILE A 4 6.83 -2.75 20.80
C ILE A 4 5.69 -3.61 20.23
N ILE A 5 4.84 -4.15 21.11
CA ILE A 5 3.64 -4.92 20.73
C ILE A 5 2.65 -4.03 19.95
N ASN A 6 2.46 -2.79 20.40
CA ASN A 6 1.63 -1.81 19.68
C ASN A 6 2.19 -1.47 18.29
N LEU A 7 3.50 -1.32 18.16
CA LEU A 7 4.14 -1.00 16.88
C LEU A 7 4.06 -2.17 15.89
N LYS A 8 4.15 -3.42 16.38
CA LYS A 8 3.98 -4.63 15.58
C LYS A 8 2.54 -4.76 15.05
N ASN A 9 1.55 -4.50 15.90
CA ASN A 9 0.14 -4.48 15.48
C ASN A 9 -0.16 -3.35 14.50
N LEU A 10 0.44 -2.17 14.70
CA LEU A 10 0.30 -1.03 13.79
C LEU A 10 0.91 -1.35 12.41
N SER A 11 2.09 -1.96 12.36
CA SER A 11 2.69 -2.36 11.08
C SER A 11 1.84 -3.39 10.35
N ARG A 12 1.26 -4.36 11.08
CA ARG A 12 0.34 -5.35 10.51
C ARG A 12 -0.93 -4.72 9.93
N LEU A 13 -1.49 -3.71 10.61
CA LEU A 13 -2.62 -2.92 10.13
C LEU A 13 -2.27 -2.08 8.90
N LEU A 14 -1.11 -1.43 8.89
CA LEU A 14 -0.60 -0.65 7.75
C LEU A 14 -0.35 -1.54 6.53
N TYR A 15 0.19 -2.74 6.75
CA TYR A 15 0.41 -3.70 5.68
C TYR A 15 -0.91 -4.21 5.10
N GLY A 16 -1.86 -4.58 5.96
CA GLY A 16 -3.19 -5.02 5.55
C GLY A 16 -3.97 -3.92 4.79
N SER A 17 -3.95 -2.69 5.29
CA SER A 17 -4.59 -1.55 4.61
C SER A 17 -3.90 -1.21 3.29
N GLY A 18 -2.57 -1.30 3.23
CA GLY A 18 -1.79 -1.13 2.00
C GLY A 18 -2.17 -2.15 0.92
N ILE A 19 -2.37 -3.42 1.28
CA ILE A 19 -2.86 -4.44 0.34
C ILE A 19 -4.27 -4.11 -0.15
N ILE A 20 -5.19 -3.76 0.75
CA ILE A 20 -6.58 -3.43 0.38
C ILE A 20 -6.61 -2.25 -0.61
N ILE A 21 -5.85 -1.19 -0.31
CA ILE A 21 -5.76 0.00 -1.18
C ILE A 21 -5.16 -0.39 -2.53
N ALA A 22 -4.12 -1.21 -2.57
CA ALA A 22 -3.52 -1.69 -3.82
C ALA A 22 -4.53 -2.46 -4.67
N THR A 23 -5.27 -3.40 -4.06
CA THR A 23 -6.30 -4.20 -4.76
C THR A 23 -7.44 -3.33 -5.29
N VAL A 24 -7.93 -2.37 -4.50
CA VAL A 24 -8.99 -1.44 -4.92
C VAL A 24 -8.50 -0.55 -6.07
N THR A 25 -7.26 -0.09 -6.01
CA THR A 25 -6.66 0.75 -7.06
C THR A 25 -6.51 -0.03 -8.36
N LEU A 26 -6.03 -1.27 -8.31
CA LEU A 26 -6.00 -2.19 -9.46
C LEU A 26 -7.38 -2.40 -10.06
N TYR A 27 -8.39 -2.65 -9.23
CA TYR A 27 -9.77 -2.83 -9.68
C TYR A 27 -10.31 -1.59 -10.39
N LYS A 28 -10.06 -0.39 -9.83
CA LYS A 28 -10.41 0.87 -10.48
C LYS A 28 -9.72 1.05 -11.83
N ILE A 29 -8.42 0.76 -11.91
CA ILE A 29 -7.66 0.86 -13.17
C ILE A 29 -8.28 -0.06 -14.24
N ILE A 30 -8.63 -1.30 -13.89
CA ILE A 30 -9.27 -2.26 -14.80
C ILE A 30 -10.65 -1.73 -15.24
N LYS A 31 -11.46 -1.22 -14.31
CA LYS A 31 -12.80 -0.68 -14.63
C LYS A 31 -12.71 0.54 -15.56
N VAL A 32 -11.77 1.44 -15.29
CA VAL A 32 -11.53 2.63 -16.12
C VAL A 32 -11.02 2.21 -17.50
N LYS A 33 -10.12 1.22 -17.58
CA LYS A 33 -9.65 0.67 -18.88
C LYS A 33 -10.78 0.18 -19.78
N MET A 34 -11.87 -0.36 -19.21
CA MET A 34 -13.02 -0.86 -19.98
C MET A 34 -13.90 0.26 -20.57
N ILE A 35 -13.85 1.46 -20.01
CA ILE A 35 -14.69 2.60 -20.42
C ILE A 35 -13.89 3.57 -21.32
N LEU A 36 -12.56 3.48 -21.25
CA LEU A 36 -11.67 4.39 -21.97
C LEU A 36 -11.48 3.95 -23.44
N PRO A 37 -11.45 4.91 -24.38
CA PRO A 37 -11.16 4.62 -25.77
C PRO A 37 -9.75 4.01 -25.95
N PRO A 38 -9.51 3.27 -27.04
CA PRO A 38 -8.19 2.70 -27.32
C PRO A 38 -7.15 3.82 -27.45
N GLY A 39 -6.02 3.68 -26.74
CA GLY A 39 -4.88 4.62 -26.81
C GLY A 39 -4.69 5.54 -25.61
N VAL A 40 -5.59 5.54 -24.63
CA VAL A 40 -5.41 6.31 -23.38
C VAL A 40 -4.99 5.41 -22.21
N CYS A 41 -4.00 5.85 -21.43
CA CYS A 41 -3.49 5.12 -20.27
C CYS A 41 -4.36 5.40 -19.02
N PRO A 42 -5.12 4.41 -18.49
CA PRO A 42 -5.96 4.58 -17.30
C PRO A 42 -5.17 4.87 -16.02
N VAL A 43 -3.83 4.72 -16.08
CA VAL A 43 -2.90 4.92 -14.97
C VAL A 43 -2.76 6.39 -14.61
N ASP A 44 -2.88 7.32 -15.57
CA ASP A 44 -2.55 8.73 -15.33
C ASP A 44 -3.45 9.39 -14.27
N ASN A 45 -4.74 9.05 -14.28
CA ASN A 45 -5.70 9.59 -13.31
C ASN A 45 -5.65 8.89 -11.94
N GLN A 46 -4.90 7.79 -11.79
CA GLN A 46 -4.79 7.02 -10.54
C GLN A 46 -3.35 6.97 -10.00
N ARG A 47 -2.40 7.66 -10.65
CA ARG A 47 -0.97 7.73 -10.24
C ARG A 47 -0.83 8.06 -8.76
N ASN A 48 -1.58 9.04 -8.26
CA ASN A 48 -1.45 9.49 -6.88
C ASN A 48 -1.79 8.38 -5.88
N THR A 49 -2.87 7.62 -6.13
CA THR A 49 -3.29 6.50 -5.27
C THR A 49 -2.29 5.34 -5.32
N ILE A 50 -1.70 5.09 -6.49
CA ILE A 50 -0.64 4.08 -6.66
C ILE A 50 0.59 4.46 -5.83
N PHE A 51 1.08 5.71 -5.96
CA PHE A 51 2.21 6.19 -5.18
C PHE A 51 1.95 6.13 -3.68
N LEU A 52 0.74 6.47 -3.24
CA LEU A 52 0.35 6.41 -1.84
C LEU A 52 0.35 4.98 -1.30
N SER A 53 -0.13 4.02 -2.09
CA SER A 53 -0.13 2.60 -1.74
C SER A 53 1.29 2.02 -1.66
N ILE A 54 2.16 2.39 -2.61
CA ILE A 54 3.58 2.01 -2.61
C ILE A 54 4.29 2.60 -1.39
N GLY A 55 4.06 3.88 -1.09
CA GLY A 55 4.62 4.55 0.07
C GLY A 55 4.20 3.90 1.39
N LEU A 56 2.92 3.52 1.52
CA LEU A 56 2.42 2.79 2.69
C LEU A 56 3.14 1.44 2.87
N LEU A 57 3.26 0.66 1.79
CA LEU A 57 3.91 -0.65 1.83
C LEU A 57 5.39 -0.55 2.18
N ILE A 58 6.11 0.41 1.60
CA ILE A 58 7.53 0.66 1.90
C ILE A 58 7.70 1.10 3.36
N SER A 59 6.86 2.03 3.85
CA SER A 59 6.95 2.49 5.23
C SER A 59 6.69 1.35 6.24
N SER A 60 5.70 0.49 5.96
CA SER A 60 5.41 -0.68 6.79
C SER A 60 6.57 -1.68 6.79
N PHE A 61 7.18 -1.91 5.63
CA PHE A 61 8.37 -2.78 5.53
C PHE A 61 9.56 -2.22 6.30
N ILE A 62 9.84 -0.92 6.20
CA ILE A 62 10.93 -0.26 6.96
C ILE A 62 10.69 -0.37 8.47
N ILE A 63 9.47 -0.11 8.93
CA ILE A 63 9.11 -0.22 10.35
C ILE A 63 9.35 -1.66 10.84
N ASP A 64 8.94 -2.66 10.06
CA ASP A 64 9.12 -4.06 10.41
C ASP A 64 10.60 -4.45 10.48
N LEU A 65 11.40 -4.02 9.50
CA LEU A 65 12.84 -4.27 9.44
C LEU A 65 13.59 -3.64 10.63
N PHE A 66 13.22 -2.43 11.05
CA PHE A 66 13.77 -1.80 12.26
C PHE A 66 13.31 -2.50 13.54
N LEU A 67 12.08 -3.00 13.59
CA LEU A 67 11.54 -3.73 14.74
C LEU A 67 12.25 -5.09 14.92
N GLU A 68 12.57 -5.77 13.82
CA GLU A 68 13.29 -7.03 13.82
C GLU A 68 14.74 -6.85 14.28
N ARG A 69 15.43 -5.81 13.79
CA ARG A 69 16.78 -5.45 14.26
C ARG A 69 16.87 -5.10 15.75
N LYS A 70 15.77 -4.65 16.36
CA LYS A 70 15.74 -4.28 17.78
C LYS A 70 15.38 -5.44 18.71
N ASN A 71 14.79 -6.51 18.18
CA ASN A 71 14.46 -7.72 18.95
C ASN A 71 15.58 -8.79 18.91
N LYS A 72 16.60 -8.57 18.07
CA LYS A 72 17.82 -9.40 17.99
C LYS A 72 18.93 -8.76 18.80
#